data_AF-A0A2T3WA19-F1
#
_entry.id   AF-A0A2T3WA19-F1
#
_cell.length_a   1.000
_cell.length_b   1.000
_cell.length_c   1.000
_cell.angle_alpha   90.00
_cell.angle_beta   90.00
_cell.angle_gamma   90.00
#
_symmetry.space_group_name_H-M   'P 1'
#
loop_
_entity.id
_entity.type
_entity.pdbx_description
1 polymer ?
#
loop_
_entity_poly.entity_id
_entity_poly.type
_entity_poly.pdbx_seq_one_letter_code
_entity_poly.pdbx_strand_id
1 'polypeptide(L)'
;MTRRSDPAETEQPGERWIVDGLEATPRGPVARLERPDGQTVTLPLTGLPDGLQEGDVLALREGPDGARLVRLPAEIAARRAQAQARLDALNEAGRGALPLGDDGEMTL
;
A
#
# COMPACT_ATOMS: atom_id res chain seq x y z
N MET A 1 35.11 27.52 16.52
CA MET A 1 35.48 26.56 15.45
C MET A 1 34.44 25.46 15.42
N THR A 2 33.58 25.57 14.41
CA THR A 2 32.68 24.60 13.75
C THR A 2 32.19 23.35 14.51
N ARG A 3 30.87 23.35 14.78
CA ARG A 3 30.03 22.16 14.91
C ARG A 3 30.27 21.24 13.72
N ARG A 4 30.73 20.02 13.97
CA ARG A 4 30.57 18.91 13.03
C ARG A 4 29.24 18.23 13.39
N SER A 5 28.14 18.88 13.03
CA SER A 5 26.82 18.26 12.99
C SER A 5 26.76 17.47 11.71
N ASP A 6 27.14 16.21 11.80
CA ASP A 6 26.69 15.19 10.86
C ASP A 6 25.83 14.25 11.69
N PRO A 7 24.53 14.21 11.41
CA PRO A 7 23.98 12.91 11.15
C PRO A 7 23.47 12.96 9.72
N ALA A 8 24.05 12.12 8.87
CA ALA A 8 23.22 11.28 8.02
C ALA A 8 22.07 10.76 8.89
N GLU A 9 20.96 11.50 8.88
CA GLU A 9 19.65 11.06 9.32
C GLU A 9 19.35 9.91 8.37
N THR A 10 19.90 8.73 8.71
CA THR A 10 19.49 7.48 8.12
C THR A 10 17.99 7.48 8.31
N GLU A 11 17.26 7.74 7.22
CA GLU A 11 15.81 7.63 7.16
C GLU A 11 15.51 6.21 7.58
N GLN A 12 15.36 5.99 8.89
CA GLN A 12 15.04 4.70 9.42
C GLN A 12 13.74 4.34 8.71
N PRO A 13 13.70 3.17 8.04
CA PRO A 13 12.55 2.81 7.25
C PRO A 13 11.39 2.65 8.26
N GLY A 14 10.59 3.70 8.45
CA GLY A 14 9.52 3.74 9.44
C GLY A 14 8.45 2.69 9.15
N GLU A 15 7.75 2.22 10.17
CA GLU A 15 6.76 1.14 10.08
C GLU A 15 5.81 1.34 8.86
N ARG A 16 5.67 0.32 7.99
CA ARG A 16 4.76 0.40 6.81
C ARG A 16 3.39 -0.07 7.19
N TRP A 17 2.40 0.80 7.00
CA TRP A 17 1.00 0.48 7.19
C TRP A 17 0.31 0.46 5.84
N ILE A 18 -0.65 -0.44 5.66
CA ILE A 18 -1.38 -0.62 4.40
C ILE A 18 -2.80 -0.10 4.60
N VAL A 19 -3.30 0.67 3.64
CA VAL A 19 -4.72 1.03 3.62
C VAL A 19 -5.53 -0.21 3.24
N ASP A 20 -6.18 -0.82 4.22
CA ASP A 20 -7.00 -2.03 4.05
C ASP A 20 -8.45 -1.67 3.64
N GLY A 21 -8.92 -0.48 4.00
CA GLY A 21 -10.26 -0.02 3.59
C GLY A 21 -10.50 1.46 3.80
N LEU A 22 -11.39 2.04 3.00
CA LEU A 22 -11.91 3.40 3.18
C LEU A 22 -13.42 3.35 3.39
N GLU A 23 -13.89 3.87 4.52
CA GLU A 23 -15.28 3.70 4.95
C GLU A 23 -15.93 5.03 5.31
N ALA A 24 -17.15 5.25 4.82
CA ALA A 24 -17.99 6.34 5.29
C ALA A 24 -18.75 5.89 6.54
N THR A 25 -18.58 6.62 7.65
CA THR A 25 -19.32 6.34 8.90
C THR A 25 -20.23 7.52 9.26
N PRO A 26 -21.25 7.32 10.11
CA PRO A 26 -22.05 8.42 10.64
C PRO A 26 -21.25 9.50 11.38
N ARG A 27 -20.02 9.17 11.84
CA ARG A 27 -19.11 10.09 12.53
C ARG A 27 -18.07 10.73 11.61
N GLY A 28 -18.13 10.43 10.31
CA GLY A 28 -17.19 10.90 9.29
C GLY A 28 -16.44 9.76 8.60
N PRO A 29 -15.68 10.08 7.53
CA PRO A 29 -14.90 9.10 6.78
C PRO A 29 -13.69 8.63 7.59
N VAL A 30 -13.45 7.31 7.58
CA VAL A 30 -12.34 6.65 8.28
C VAL A 30 -11.57 5.73 7.33
N ALA A 31 -10.28 5.57 7.60
CA ALA A 31 -9.43 4.60 6.94
C ALA A 31 -9.11 3.48 7.91
N ARG A 32 -9.18 2.26 7.42
CA ARG A 32 -8.77 1.05 8.10
C ARG A 32 -7.35 0.74 7.63
N LEU A 33 -6.41 0.69 8.56
CA LEU A 33 -4.98 0.52 8.27
C LEU A 33 -4.49 -0.78 8.89
N GLU A 34 -3.88 -1.64 8.08
CA GLU A 34 -3.19 -2.85 8.53
C GLU A 34 -1.73 -2.52 8.87
N ARG A 35 -1.31 -2.96 10.05
CA ARG A 35 0.05 -2.83 10.58
C ARG A 35 0.88 -4.07 10.26
N PRO A 36 2.22 -4.03 10.34
CA PRO A 36 3.08 -5.19 10.07
C PRO A 36 2.86 -6.38 11.02
N ASP A 37 2.30 -6.13 12.21
CA ASP A 37 1.93 -7.18 13.17
C ASP A 37 0.60 -7.87 12.81
N GLY A 38 -0.02 -7.50 11.69
CA GLY A 38 -1.31 -8.00 11.22
C GLY A 38 -2.51 -7.38 11.93
N GLN A 39 -2.30 -6.43 12.84
CA GLN A 39 -3.40 -5.73 13.48
C GLN A 39 -3.95 -4.62 12.59
N THR A 40 -5.24 -4.39 12.74
CA THR A 40 -5.95 -3.34 12.02
C THR A 40 -6.32 -2.20 12.97
N VAL A 41 -6.05 -0.96 12.56
CA VAL A 41 -6.44 0.25 13.28
C VAL A 41 -7.32 1.14 12.41
N THR A 42 -8.30 1.79 13.03
CA THR A 42 -9.21 2.72 12.33
C THR A 42 -8.85 4.15 12.69
N LEU A 43 -8.52 4.96 11.69
CA LEU A 43 -8.17 6.38 11.86
C LEU A 43 -9.09 7.29 11.03
N PRO A 44 -9.47 8.48 11.53
CA PRO A 44 -10.19 9.47 10.72
C PRO A 44 -9.38 9.90 9.49
N LEU A 45 -10.03 10.04 8.32
CA LEU A 45 -9.32 10.49 7.10
C LEU A 45 -8.71 11.88 7.24
N THR A 46 -9.28 12.74 8.09
CA THR A 46 -8.81 14.11 8.32
C THR A 46 -7.40 14.18 8.91
N GLY A 47 -6.91 13.11 9.55
CA GLY A 47 -5.56 13.03 10.10
C GLY A 47 -4.55 12.36 9.15
N LEU A 48 -4.98 11.97 7.95
CA LEU A 48 -4.19 11.18 7.01
C LEU A 48 -3.83 12.01 5.75
N PRO A 49 -2.82 11.58 4.97
CA PRO A 49 -2.53 12.21 3.69
C PRO A 49 -3.73 12.18 2.74
N ASP A 50 -3.85 13.18 1.87
CA ASP A 50 -4.92 13.21 0.87
C ASP A 50 -4.75 12.16 -0.24
N GLY A 51 -5.87 11.86 -0.89
CA GLY A 51 -5.93 11.02 -2.09
C GLY A 51 -5.58 9.56 -1.85
N LEU A 52 -5.75 9.07 -0.62
CA LEU A 52 -5.58 7.64 -0.29
C LEU A 52 -6.49 6.76 -1.13
N GLN A 53 -5.97 5.59 -1.46
CA GLN A 53 -6.70 4.50 -2.08
C GLN A 53 -6.47 3.22 -1.28
N GLU A 54 -7.40 2.27 -1.38
CA GLU A 54 -7.19 0.93 -0.84
C GLU A 54 -5.95 0.29 -1.48
N GLY A 55 -5.14 -0.38 -0.65
CA GLY A 55 -3.84 -0.92 -1.01
C GLY A 55 -2.68 0.07 -0.95
N ASP A 56 -2.92 1.37 -0.68
CA ASP A 56 -1.83 2.34 -0.51
C ASP A 56 -0.93 1.98 0.67
N VAL A 57 0.36 2.31 0.54
CA VAL A 57 1.37 2.11 1.59
C VAL A 57 1.74 3.44 2.22
N LEU A 58 1.70 3.46 3.55
CA LEU A 58 2.04 4.60 4.38
C LEU A 58 3.26 4.28 5.25
N ALA A 59 4.20 5.21 5.39
CA ALA A 59 5.24 5.14 6.41
C ALA A 59 4.84 5.94 7.64
N LEU A 60 5.01 5.35 8.82
CA LEU A 60 5.04 6.10 10.07
C LEU A 60 6.37 6.85 10.18
N ARG A 61 6.30 8.18 10.30
CA ARG A 61 7.47 9.06 10.48
C ARG A 61 7.34 9.78 11.81
N GLU A 62 8.33 9.65 12.67
CA GLU A 62 8.41 10.44 13.89
C GLU A 62 8.90 11.86 13.55
N GLY A 63 8.27 12.85 14.16
CA GLY A 63 8.64 14.26 14.02
C GLY A 63 8.51 15.01 15.35
N PRO A 64 8.91 16.28 15.39
CA PRO A 64 8.86 17.10 16.60
C PRO A 64 7.43 17.28 17.14
N ASP A 65 6.42 17.20 16.27
CA ASP A 65 5.00 17.31 16.61
C ASP A 65 4.32 15.95 16.85
N GLY A 66 5.12 14.88 17.00
CA GLY A 66 4.64 13.51 17.11
C GLY A 66 4.73 12.72 15.81
N ALA A 67 4.19 11.51 15.83
CA ALA A 67 4.25 10.60 14.69
C ALA A 67 3.19 10.94 13.62
N ARG A 68 3.58 10.87 12.35
CA ARG A 68 2.72 11.15 11.20
C ARG A 68 2.83 10.07 10.14
N LEU A 69 1.72 9.74 9.50
CA LEU A 69 1.69 8.86 8.34
C LEU A 69 1.93 9.64 7.04
N VAL A 70 2.81 9.13 6.18
CA VAL A 70 3.11 9.70 4.86
C VAL A 70 2.95 8.66 3.76
N ARG A 71 2.36 9.03 2.62
CA ARG A 71 2.21 8.12 1.47
C ARG A 71 3.57 7.80 0.84
N LEU A 72 3.71 6.58 0.33
CA LEU A 72 4.89 6.11 -0.39
C LEU A 72 4.54 5.76 -1.85
N PRO A 73 4.37 6.76 -2.76
CA PRO A 73 3.94 6.51 -4.15
C PRO A 73 4.83 5.53 -4.92
N ALA A 74 6.15 5.56 -4.68
CA ALA A 74 7.09 4.65 -5.33
C ALA A 74 6.86 3.18 -4.91
N GLU A 75 6.58 2.94 -3.62
CA GLU A 75 6.30 1.59 -3.11
C GLU A 75 4.94 1.09 -3.60
N ILE A 76 3.93 1.97 -3.63
CA ILE A 76 2.61 1.68 -4.20
C ILE A 76 2.75 1.27 -5.67
N ALA A 77 3.50 2.02 -6.46
CA ALA A 77 3.75 1.71 -7.88
C ALA A 77 4.49 0.37 -8.05
N ALA A 78 5.52 0.11 -7.23
CA ALA A 78 6.28 -1.13 -7.27
C ALA A 78 5.42 -2.35 -6.90
N ARG A 79 4.55 -2.23 -5.89
CA ARG A 79 3.61 -3.30 -5.51
C ARG A 79 2.60 -3.57 -6.61
N ARG A 80 2.03 -2.52 -7.21
CA ARG A 80 1.11 -2.66 -8.33
C ARG A 80 1.76 -3.35 -9.53
N ALA A 81 2.99 -2.98 -9.88
CA ALA A 81 3.73 -3.63 -10.95
C ALA A 81 3.98 -5.11 -10.69
N GLN A 82 4.35 -5.48 -9.46
CA GLN A 82 4.55 -6.89 -9.06
C GLN A 82 3.25 -7.70 -9.10
N ALA A 83 2.15 -7.12 -8.61
CA ALA A 83 0.84 -7.76 -8.66
C ALA A 83 0.40 -8.00 -10.11
N GLN A 84 0.61 -7.00 -10.99
CA GLN A 84 0.30 -7.13 -12.41
C GLN A 84 1.15 -8.23 -13.07
N ALA A 85 2.48 -8.21 -12.87
CA ALA A 85 3.37 -9.23 -13.42
C ALA A 85 3.00 -10.65 -12.96
N ARG A 86 2.58 -10.79 -11.69
CA ARG A 86 2.09 -12.07 -11.16
C ARG A 86 0.79 -12.50 -11.84
N LEU A 87 -0.15 -11.59 -12.04
CA LEU A 87 -1.41 -11.87 -12.73
C LEU A 87 -1.15 -12.27 -14.18
N ASP A 88 -0.26 -11.57 -14.87
CA ASP A 88 0.12 -11.86 -16.25
C ASP A 88 0.73 -13.27 -16.38
N ALA A 89 1.63 -13.65 -15.45
CA ALA A 89 2.22 -14.99 -15.41
C ALA A 89 1.17 -16.09 -15.15
N LEU A 90 0.21 -15.85 -14.24
CA LEU A 90 -0.89 -16.78 -13.99
C LEU A 90 -1.79 -16.94 -15.24
N ASN A 91 -2.06 -15.85 -15.94
CA ASN A 91 -2.85 -15.86 -17.17
C ASN A 91 -2.13 -16.61 -18.29
N GLU A 92 -0.82 -16.44 -18.45
CA GLU A 92 -0.01 -17.17 -19.43
C GLU A 92 0.00 -18.67 -19.13
N ALA A 93 0.24 -19.05 -17.88
CA ALA A 93 0.20 -20.46 -17.44
C ALA A 93 -1.18 -21.09 -17.63
N GLY A 94 -2.26 -20.37 -17.33
CA GLY A 94 -3.64 -20.84 -17.49
C GLY A 94 -4.07 -21.00 -18.96
N ARG A 95 -3.60 -20.12 -19.85
CA ARG A 95 -3.85 -20.22 -21.30
C ARG A 95 -3.24 -21.48 -21.93
N GLY A 96 -2.14 -22.00 -21.37
CA GLY A 96 -1.57 -23.28 -21.81
C GLY A 96 -2.31 -24.52 -21.29
N ALA A 97 -3.18 -24.37 -20.29
CA ALA A 97 -3.86 -25.47 -19.60
C ALA A 97 -5.34 -25.65 -20.01
N LEU A 98 -5.93 -24.67 -20.69
CA LEU A 98 -7.31 -24.73 -21.19
C LEU A 98 -7.29 -24.92 -22.71
N PRO A 99 -7.85 -26.00 -23.27
CA PRO A 99 -8.11 -26.07 -24.70
C PRO A 99 -9.25 -25.10 -25.02
N LEU A 100 -8.92 -23.83 -25.29
CA LEU A 100 -9.88 -22.93 -25.92
C LEU A 100 -10.03 -23.37 -27.38
N GLY A 101 -11.26 -23.62 -27.83
CA GLY A 101 -11.56 -23.72 -29.25
C GLY A 101 -11.21 -22.43 -29.99
N ASP A 102 -11.04 -22.50 -31.30
CA ASP A 102 -10.70 -21.35 -32.18
C ASP A 102 -11.76 -20.22 -32.12
N ASP A 103 -12.94 -20.53 -31.59
CA ASP A 103 -14.11 -19.67 -31.39
C ASP A 103 -14.24 -19.11 -29.96
N GLY A 104 -13.34 -19.47 -29.04
CA GLY A 104 -13.40 -19.08 -27.63
C GLY A 104 -14.43 -19.85 -26.80
N GLU A 105 -15.00 -20.94 -27.33
CA GLU A 105 -15.89 -21.81 -26.58
C GLU A 105 -15.07 -22.73 -25.64
N MET A 106 -15.50 -22.83 -24.38
CA MET A 106 -14.95 -23.78 -23.43
C MET A 106 -15.62 -25.13 -23.67
N THR A 107 -14.98 -26.01 -24.44
CA THR A 107 -15.50 -27.35 -24.69
C THR A 107 -15.29 -28.20 -23.43
N LEU A 108 -16.38 -28.56 -22.75
CA LEU A 108 -16.41 -29.46 -21.59
C LEU A 108 -16.52 -30.93 -22.03
#